data_AF-A0A955TSX8-F1
#
_entry.id   AF-A0A955TSX8-F1
#
_cell.length_a   1.000
_cell.length_b   1.000
_cell.length_c   1.000
_cell.angle_alpha   90.00
_cell.angle_beta   90.00
_cell.angle_gamma   90.00
#
_symmetry.space_group_name_H-M   'P 1'
#
loop_
_entity.id
_entity.type
_entity.pdbx_description
1 polymer ?
#
loop_
_entity_poly.entity_id
_entity_poly.type
_entity_poly.pdbx_seq_one_letter_code
_entity_poly.pdbx_strand_id
1 'polypeptide(L)'
;MIDADLKDLWTPTGLLLGFQVTLFKWRLEREVEVGDKGDIPWLVPADYVSILGMLTFVFGAVLLPLLGLVSNGFARGSFGLGSLLFVGQALGLAGHYQLFNRTQKRKFVWFPAQERIVVVMTIFVCAGYIWLSVTK
;
A
#
# COMPACT_ATOMS: atom_id res chain seq x y z
N MET A 1 -18.51 1.95 -24.65
CA MET A 1 -17.69 3.18 -24.63
C MET A 1 -17.20 3.34 -23.22
N ILE A 2 -15.88 3.47 -22.99
CA ILE A 2 -15.36 3.67 -21.62
C ILE A 2 -15.79 5.05 -21.16
N ASP A 3 -16.31 5.14 -19.95
CA ASP A 3 -16.70 6.40 -19.33
C ASP A 3 -15.49 7.35 -19.24
N ALA A 4 -15.64 8.60 -19.69
CA ALA A 4 -14.59 9.60 -19.67
C ALA A 4 -14.06 9.82 -18.24
N ASP A 5 -14.95 9.77 -17.26
CA ASP A 5 -14.63 9.94 -15.84
C ASP A 5 -13.74 8.82 -15.29
N LEU A 6 -13.85 7.60 -15.86
CA LEU A 6 -13.03 6.46 -15.46
C LEU A 6 -11.63 6.55 -16.07
N LYS A 7 -11.52 7.09 -17.28
CA LYS A 7 -10.25 7.28 -17.99
C LYS A 7 -9.28 8.18 -17.20
N ASP A 8 -9.81 9.21 -16.54
CA ASP A 8 -9.01 10.15 -15.74
C ASP A 8 -8.40 9.50 -14.49
N LEU A 9 -8.95 8.38 -14.01
CA LEU A 9 -8.37 7.61 -12.90
C LEU A 9 -7.20 6.73 -13.33
N TRP A 10 -7.15 6.29 -14.59
CA TRP A 10 -6.21 5.26 -15.00
C TRP A 10 -4.77 5.75 -15.08
N THR A 11 -4.55 6.99 -15.53
CA THR A 11 -3.21 7.60 -15.53
C THR A 11 -2.60 7.70 -14.13
N PRO A 12 -3.26 8.31 -13.12
CA PRO A 12 -2.71 8.35 -11.76
C PRO A 12 -2.66 6.96 -11.12
N THR A 13 -3.61 6.06 -11.40
CA THR A 13 -3.55 4.66 -10.93
C THR A 13 -2.30 3.96 -11.45
N GLY A 14 -2.03 4.05 -12.76
CA GLY A 14 -0.85 3.45 -13.37
C GLY A 14 0.45 4.01 -12.81
N LEU A 15 0.51 5.33 -12.57
CA LEU A 15 1.66 5.98 -11.95
C LEU A 15 1.91 5.46 -10.53
N LEU A 16 0.89 5.46 -9.67
CA LEU A 16 1.02 5.00 -8.28
C LEU A 16 1.34 3.49 -8.20
N LEU A 17 0.69 2.69 -9.03
CA LEU A 17 0.97 1.25 -9.13
C LEU A 17 2.42 1.01 -9.60
N GLY A 18 2.91 1.78 -10.58
CA GLY A 18 4.30 1.69 -11.03
C GLY A 18 5.31 2.02 -9.93
N PHE A 19 5.03 3.04 -9.10
CA PHE A 19 5.84 3.32 -7.91
C PHE A 19 5.79 2.18 -6.89
N GLN A 20 4.61 1.66 -6.58
CA GLN A 20 4.46 0.54 -5.63
C GLN A 20 5.21 -0.71 -6.08
N VAL A 21 5.06 -1.10 -7.35
CA VAL A 21 5.77 -2.26 -7.92
C VAL A 21 7.27 -2.05 -7.84
N THR A 22 7.77 -0.85 -8.18
CA THR A 22 9.19 -0.52 -8.11
C THR A 22 9.73 -0.61 -6.68
N LEU A 23 9.03 0.00 -5.72
CA LEU A 23 9.41 -0.03 -4.30
C LEU A 23 9.37 -1.46 -3.74
N PHE A 24 8.37 -2.24 -4.11
CA PHE A 24 8.25 -3.64 -3.69
C PHE A 24 9.34 -4.51 -4.31
N LYS A 25 9.72 -4.27 -5.57
CA LYS A 25 10.88 -4.94 -6.19
C LYS A 25 12.17 -4.64 -5.42
N TRP A 26 12.45 -3.36 -5.15
CA TRP A 26 13.64 -2.98 -4.35
C TRP A 26 13.62 -3.60 -2.95
N ARG A 27 12.44 -3.73 -2.34
CA ARG A 27 12.28 -4.41 -1.07
C ARG A 27 12.67 -5.89 -1.16
N LEU A 28 12.22 -6.59 -2.19
CA LEU A 28 12.54 -8.00 -2.43
C LEU A 28 14.04 -8.20 -2.70
N GLU A 29 14.65 -7.35 -3.53
CA GLU A 29 16.09 -7.40 -3.83
C GLU A 29 16.91 -7.27 -2.54
N ARG A 30 16.54 -6.34 -1.65
CA ARG A 30 17.20 -6.21 -0.34
C ARG A 30 17.06 -7.45 0.54
N GLU A 31 15.93 -8.15 0.51
CA GLU A 31 15.77 -9.40 1.27
C GLU A 31 16.57 -10.55 0.68
N VAL A 32 16.68 -10.62 -0.65
CA VAL A 32 17.58 -11.58 -1.30
C VAL A 32 19.03 -11.35 -0.85
N GLU A 33 19.50 -10.10 -0.84
CA GLU A 33 20.84 -9.76 -0.34
C GLU A 33 21.06 -10.11 1.14
N VAL A 34 20.01 -10.05 1.96
CA VAL A 34 20.05 -10.48 3.38
C VAL A 34 20.19 -12.01 3.46
N GLY A 35 19.43 -12.73 2.64
CA GLY A 35 19.53 -14.18 2.50
C GLY A 35 20.92 -14.64 2.04
N ASP A 36 21.51 -13.95 1.06
CA ASP A 36 22.86 -14.26 0.54
C ASP A 36 23.95 -14.07 1.59
N LYS A 37 23.71 -13.22 2.61
CA LYS A 37 24.62 -13.01 3.75
C LYS A 37 24.43 -14.03 4.88
N GLY A 38 23.53 -14.99 4.70
CA GLY A 38 23.25 -16.05 5.68
C GLY A 38 22.30 -15.64 6.80
N ASP A 39 21.61 -14.50 6.66
CA ASP A 39 20.55 -14.08 7.59
C ASP A 39 19.16 -14.46 7.01
N ILE A 40 18.11 -14.39 7.83
CA ILE A 40 16.78 -14.84 7.44
C ILE A 40 16.06 -13.72 6.68
N PRO A 41 15.66 -13.91 5.41
CA PRO A 41 14.84 -12.94 4.71
C PRO A 41 13.41 -12.93 5.25
N TRP A 42 12.81 -11.76 5.39
CA TRP A 42 11.40 -11.63 5.74
C TRP A 42 10.75 -10.38 5.12
N LEU A 43 9.47 -10.54 4.78
CA LEU A 43 8.60 -9.40 4.52
C LEU A 43 8.12 -8.81 5.84
N VAL A 44 8.11 -7.48 5.92
CA VAL A 44 7.63 -6.75 7.09
C VAL A 44 6.12 -6.50 6.94
N PRO A 45 5.37 -6.30 8.02
CA PRO A 45 3.94 -5.97 7.95
C PRO A 45 3.58 -4.87 6.94
N ALA A 46 4.39 -3.83 6.79
CA ALA A 46 4.20 -2.78 5.79
C ALA A 46 4.22 -3.31 4.34
N ASP A 47 4.97 -4.37 4.04
CA ASP A 47 5.04 -4.97 2.71
C ASP A 47 3.67 -5.58 2.30
N TYR A 48 2.98 -6.21 3.26
CA TYR A 48 1.62 -6.71 3.04
C TYR A 48 0.61 -5.58 2.81
N VAL A 49 0.79 -4.42 3.45
CA VAL A 49 -0.01 -3.22 3.18
C VAL A 49 0.19 -2.75 1.73
N SER A 50 1.43 -2.78 1.20
CA SER A 50 1.67 -2.47 -0.22
C SER A 50 0.99 -3.48 -1.15
N ILE A 51 1.11 -4.78 -0.88
CA ILE A 51 0.46 -5.82 -1.69
C ILE A 51 -1.05 -5.58 -1.76
N LEU A 52 -1.70 -5.31 -0.62
CA LEU A 52 -3.13 -4.97 -0.59
C LEU A 52 -3.42 -3.68 -1.37
N GLY A 53 -2.57 -2.66 -1.29
CA GLY A 53 -2.68 -1.44 -2.09
C GLY A 53 -2.63 -1.71 -3.60
N MET A 54 -1.65 -2.50 -4.05
CA MET A 54 -1.51 -2.89 -5.45
C MET A 54 -2.72 -3.68 -5.93
N LEU A 55 -3.21 -4.66 -5.14
CA LEU A 55 -4.42 -5.42 -5.46
C LEU A 55 -5.65 -4.51 -5.54
N THR A 56 -5.76 -3.52 -4.66
CA THR A 56 -6.85 -2.55 -4.66
C THR A 56 -6.84 -1.70 -5.95
N PHE A 57 -5.66 -1.24 -6.39
CA PHE A 57 -5.55 -0.54 -7.67
C PHE A 57 -5.90 -1.44 -8.86
N VAL A 58 -5.28 -2.62 -8.96
CA VAL A 58 -5.46 -3.53 -10.10
C VAL A 58 -6.91 -4.00 -10.19
N PHE A 59 -7.47 -4.57 -9.12
CA PHE A 59 -8.82 -5.11 -9.17
C PHE A 59 -9.89 -4.03 -9.04
N GLY A 60 -9.75 -3.16 -8.04
CA GLY A 60 -10.80 -2.19 -7.70
C GLY A 60 -10.89 -1.00 -8.65
N ALA A 61 -9.76 -0.43 -9.05
CA ALA A 61 -9.74 0.78 -9.89
C ALA A 61 -9.62 0.50 -11.40
N VAL A 62 -9.14 -0.69 -11.81
CA VAL A 62 -8.91 -1.01 -13.23
C VAL A 62 -9.74 -2.19 -13.73
N LEU A 63 -9.49 -3.41 -13.26
CA LEU A 63 -10.06 -4.62 -13.88
C LEU A 63 -11.57 -4.74 -13.71
N LEU A 64 -12.09 -4.63 -12.48
CA LEU A 64 -13.52 -4.74 -12.23
C LEU A 64 -14.36 -3.67 -12.97
N PRO A 65 -14.00 -2.37 -12.97
CA PRO A 65 -14.76 -1.38 -13.73
C PRO A 65 -14.60 -1.54 -15.24
N LEU A 66 -13.43 -1.98 -15.74
CA LEU A 66 -13.23 -2.29 -17.16
C LEU A 66 -14.15 -3.43 -17.64
N LEU A 67 -14.40 -4.42 -16.79
CA LEU A 67 -15.32 -5.52 -17.06
C LEU A 67 -16.80 -5.14 -16.87
N GLY A 68 -17.10 -3.93 -16.41
CA GLY A 68 -18.46 -3.48 -16.12
C GLY A 68 -19.10 -4.18 -14.91
N LEU A 69 -18.31 -4.77 -14.01
CA LEU A 69 -18.79 -5.52 -12.85
C LEU A 69 -19.09 -4.64 -11.64
N VAL A 70 -18.60 -3.40 -11.64
CA VAL A 70 -18.74 -2.43 -10.54
C VAL A 70 -18.98 -1.03 -11.09
N SER A 71 -19.51 -0.14 -10.24
CA SER A 71 -19.79 1.24 -10.60
C SER A 71 -18.52 2.11 -10.64
N ASN A 72 -18.59 3.26 -11.33
CA ASN A 72 -17.52 4.26 -11.31
C ASN A 72 -17.25 4.80 -9.90
N GLY A 73 -18.28 4.87 -9.05
CA GLY A 73 -18.14 5.24 -7.64
C GLY A 73 -17.26 4.25 -6.88
N PHE A 74 -17.45 2.94 -7.11
CA PHE A 74 -16.60 1.90 -6.54
C PHE A 74 -15.15 2.01 -7.03
N ALA A 75 -14.94 2.32 -8.32
CA ALA A 75 -13.59 2.52 -8.88
C ALA A 75 -12.87 3.72 -8.23
N ARG A 76 -13.57 4.87 -8.08
CA ARG A 76 -13.07 6.06 -7.36
C ARG A 76 -12.75 5.73 -5.89
N GLY A 77 -13.66 5.02 -5.23
CA GLY A 77 -13.47 4.54 -3.87
C GLY A 77 -12.20 3.71 -3.74
N SER A 78 -12.05 2.71 -4.63
CA SER A 78 -10.89 1.81 -4.67
C SER A 78 -9.58 2.58 -4.95
N PHE A 79 -9.59 3.55 -5.86
CA PHE A 79 -8.42 4.39 -6.12
C PHE A 79 -7.97 5.14 -4.86
N GLY A 80 -8.88 5.78 -4.13
CA GLY A 80 -8.55 6.47 -2.88
C GLY A 80 -8.06 5.51 -1.79
N LEU A 81 -8.68 4.33 -1.68
CA LEU A 81 -8.24 3.30 -0.72
C LEU A 81 -6.82 2.79 -1.05
N GLY A 82 -6.54 2.47 -2.31
CA GLY A 82 -5.21 2.07 -2.77
C GLY A 82 -4.15 3.15 -2.49
N SER A 83 -4.52 4.42 -2.66
CA SER A 83 -3.65 5.56 -2.37
C SER A 83 -3.35 5.70 -0.87
N LEU A 84 -4.33 5.48 0.00
CA LEU A 84 -4.13 5.47 1.45
C LEU A 84 -3.23 4.32 1.89
N LEU A 85 -3.44 3.12 1.35
CA LEU A 85 -2.58 1.96 1.60
C LEU A 85 -1.14 2.20 1.12
N PHE A 86 -0.97 2.86 -0.04
CA PHE A 86 0.35 3.23 -0.54
C PHE A 86 1.11 4.14 0.43
N VAL A 87 0.48 5.24 0.87
CA VAL A 87 1.09 6.16 1.85
C VAL A 87 1.32 5.46 3.18
N GLY A 88 0.37 4.65 3.64
CA GLY A 88 0.47 3.85 4.85
C GLY A 88 1.65 2.89 4.83
N GLN A 89 1.93 2.26 3.68
CA GLN A 89 3.12 1.42 3.54
C GLN A 89 4.42 2.23 3.64
N ALA A 90 4.52 3.39 2.96
CA ALA A 90 5.73 4.21 3.01
C ALA A 90 6.06 4.64 4.46
N LEU A 91 5.04 5.07 5.22
CA LEU A 91 5.17 5.40 6.63
C LEU A 91 5.46 4.16 7.49
N GLY A 92 4.84 3.03 7.18
CA GLY A 92 5.05 1.76 7.89
C GLY A 92 6.50 1.32 7.77
N LEU A 93 7.07 1.38 6.58
CA LEU A 93 8.47 1.06 6.33
C LEU A 93 9.42 2.03 7.05
N ALA A 94 9.10 3.33 7.09
CA ALA A 94 9.86 4.29 7.90
C ALA A 94 9.81 3.94 9.40
N GLY A 95 8.65 3.50 9.89
CA GLY A 95 8.48 2.98 11.26
C GLY A 95 9.23 1.67 11.49
N HIS A 96 9.31 0.80 10.49
CA HIS A 96 10.09 -0.45 10.56
C HIS A 96 11.57 -0.16 10.77
N TYR A 97 12.10 0.82 10.02
CA TYR A 97 13.47 1.31 10.21
C TYR A 97 13.65 2.24 11.43
N GLN A 98 12.59 2.40 12.24
CA GLN A 98 12.54 3.23 13.44
C GLN A 98 12.93 4.70 13.22
N LEU A 99 12.72 5.23 12.00
CA LEU A 99 13.21 6.54 11.58
C LEU A 99 12.51 7.72 12.28
N PHE A 100 11.38 7.49 12.93
CA PHE A 100 10.66 8.54 13.67
C PHE A 100 11.29 8.88 15.03
N ASN A 101 12.20 8.03 15.53
CA ASN A 101 12.92 8.30 16.77
C ASN A 101 14.43 8.24 16.55
N ARG A 102 15.06 9.42 16.40
CA ARG A 102 16.50 9.56 16.17
C ARG A 102 17.37 9.22 17.39
N THR A 103 16.79 9.12 18.59
CA THR A 103 17.58 8.87 19.81
C THR A 103 17.80 7.39 20.09
N GLN A 104 17.04 6.51 19.44
CA GLN A 104 17.15 5.06 19.63
C GLN A 104 17.92 4.40 18.49
N LYS A 105 18.81 3.47 18.83
CA LYS A 105 19.41 2.58 17.84
C LYS A 105 18.35 1.64 17.27
N ARG A 106 18.47 1.32 15.97
CA ARG A 106 17.64 0.34 15.29
C ARG A 106 17.71 -1.01 16.03
N LYS A 107 16.55 -1.60 16.27
CA LYS A 107 16.35 -2.96 16.77
C LYS A 107 16.02 -3.88 15.60
N PHE A 108 16.65 -5.04 15.56
CA PHE A 108 16.38 -6.08 14.56
C PHE A 108 15.23 -6.96 15.05
N VAL A 109 14.00 -6.43 14.94
CA VAL A 109 12.78 -7.13 15.27
C VAL A 109 11.85 -7.10 14.07
N TRP A 110 11.12 -8.19 13.84
CA TRP A 110 10.24 -8.32 12.68
C TRP A 110 9.14 -7.24 12.62
N PHE A 111 8.59 -6.85 13.77
CA PHE A 111 7.52 -5.85 13.85
C PHE A 111 7.75 -4.84 15.01
N PRO A 112 8.61 -3.83 14.82
CA PRO A 112 8.90 -2.83 15.84
C PRO A 112 7.68 -1.98 16.19
N ALA A 113 7.71 -1.36 17.37
CA ALA A 113 6.57 -0.61 17.89
C ALA A 113 6.12 0.55 16.98
N GLN A 114 7.06 1.25 16.33
CA GLN A 114 6.73 2.34 15.41
C GLN A 114 5.94 1.84 14.19
N GLU A 115 6.37 0.73 13.58
CA GLU A 115 5.61 0.11 12.47
C GLU A 115 4.23 -0.34 12.93
N ARG A 116 4.12 -0.97 14.11
CA ARG A 116 2.83 -1.37 14.70
C ARG A 116 1.85 -0.21 14.78
N ILE A 117 2.30 0.92 15.30
CA ILE A 117 1.47 2.13 15.44
C ILE A 117 1.01 2.59 14.05
N VAL A 118 1.92 2.69 13.08
CA VAL A 118 1.58 3.17 11.73
C VAL A 118 0.62 2.22 11.01
N VAL A 119 0.83 0.90 11.08
CA VAL A 119 -0.06 -0.09 10.46
C VAL A 119 -1.46 -0.02 11.09
N VAL A 120 -1.55 0.07 12.42
CA VAL A 120 -2.84 0.22 13.13
C VAL A 120 -3.54 1.52 12.72
N MET A 121 -2.82 2.65 12.67
CA MET A 121 -3.37 3.92 12.19
C MET A 121 -3.84 3.82 10.74
N THR A 122 -3.07 3.18 9.86
CA THR A 122 -3.43 2.96 8.45
C THR A 122 -4.73 2.16 8.35
N ILE A 123 -4.90 1.10 9.15
CA ILE A 123 -6.13 0.31 9.20
C ILE A 123 -7.32 1.18 9.61
N PHE A 124 -7.19 1.98 10.67
CA PHE A 124 -8.28 2.86 11.12
C PHE A 124 -8.64 3.92 10.07
N VAL A 125 -7.65 4.52 9.41
CA VAL A 125 -7.87 5.51 8.34
C VAL A 125 -8.57 4.85 7.15
N CYS A 126 -8.14 3.66 6.74
CA CYS A 126 -8.78 2.92 5.64
C CYS A 126 -10.22 2.52 6.00
N ALA A 127 -10.46 2.05 7.22
CA ALA A 127 -11.80 1.70 7.70
C ALA A 127 -12.72 2.94 7.72
N GLY A 128 -12.23 4.07 8.23
CA GLY A 128 -12.95 5.34 8.21
C GLY A 128 -13.26 5.82 6.79
N TYR A 129 -12.30 5.69 5.88
CA TYR A 129 -12.49 6.02 4.47
C TYR A 129 -13.55 5.14 3.80
N ILE A 130 -13.50 3.82 4.02
CA ILE A 130 -14.50 2.87 3.51
C ILE A 130 -15.88 3.21 4.06
N TRP A 131 -16.00 3.43 5.37
CA TRP A 131 -17.26 3.83 6.01
C TRP A 131 -17.85 5.09 5.36
N LEU A 132 -17.03 6.13 5.19
CA LEU A 132 -17.46 7.38 4.54
C LEU A 132 -17.83 7.20 3.06
N SER A 133 -17.15 6.30 2.35
CA SER A 133 -17.40 6.03 0.93
C SER A 133 -18.65 5.20 0.66
N VAL A 134 -19.15 4.47 1.68
CA VAL A 134 -20.36 3.65 1.57
C VAL A 134 -21.60 4.38 2.10
N THR A 135 -21.43 5.31 3.05
CA THR A 135 -22.53 6.01 3.71
C THR A 135 -22.91 7.34 3.08
N LYS A 136 -22.10 7.87 2.16
CA LYS A 136 -22.35 9.10 1.42
C LYS A 136 -22.38 8.81 -0.08
#